data_AF-A0A7U7D2D3-F1
#
_entry.id   AF-A0A7U7D2D3-F1
#
_cell.length_a   1.000
_cell.length_b   1.000
_cell.length_c   1.000
_cell.angle_alpha   90.00
_cell.angle_beta   90.00
_cell.angle_gamma   90.00
#
_symmetry.space_group_name_H-M   'P 1'
#
loop_
_entity.id
_entity.type
_entity.pdbx_description
1 polymer ?
#
loop_
_entity_poly.entity_id
_entity_poly.type
_entity_poly.pdbx_seq_one_letter_code
_entity_poly.pdbx_strand_id
1 'polypeptide(L)'
;MKAKIITITTLASASLNLNAQKLSYTPDLVLGHRSYTYMHNVNYQLNEQLKLNNLTLFDTEYTKDKENIFFIRNTLAYSFTRRLSANAAFGMKNPGAFFSAYLQYKIIQSSYSLSYSIGTTYQKGFSLEQSISFEYTPYLTENLKGYFSVLAIGNLDDSGYPRGLQFIRIGVKQDKMMYGLASNFDQFNNGKKTLENIGAFIKYNF
;
A
#
# COMPACT_ATOMS: atom_id res chain seq x y z
N MET A 1 -41.61 -26.36 6.15
CA MET A 1 -41.33 -26.09 4.72
C MET A 1 -40.80 -24.68 4.44
N LYS A 2 -41.31 -23.62 5.09
CA LYS A 2 -40.93 -22.22 4.80
C LYS A 2 -39.45 -21.88 5.05
N ALA A 3 -38.83 -22.40 6.11
CA ALA A 3 -37.43 -22.11 6.44
C ALA A 3 -36.42 -22.67 5.42
N LYS A 4 -36.63 -23.90 4.92
CA LYS A 4 -35.75 -24.53 3.91
C LYS A 4 -35.74 -23.75 2.60
N ILE A 5 -36.90 -23.23 2.18
CA ILE A 5 -37.00 -22.40 0.98
C ILE A 5 -36.18 -21.13 1.17
N ILE A 6 -36.34 -20.42 2.30
CA ILE A 6 -35.59 -19.19 2.59
C ILE A 6 -34.07 -19.44 2.56
N THR A 7 -33.57 -20.52 3.18
CA THR A 7 -32.14 -20.88 3.18
C THR A 7 -31.62 -21.21 1.78
N ILE A 8 -32.41 -21.91 0.97
CA ILE A 8 -32.06 -22.23 -0.41
C ILE A 8 -32.08 -20.95 -1.27
N THR A 9 -33.05 -20.04 -1.07
CA THR A 9 -33.07 -18.76 -1.79
C THR A 9 -31.89 -17.86 -1.37
N THR A 10 -31.46 -17.87 -0.11
CA THR A 10 -30.28 -17.10 0.34
C THR A 10 -28.97 -17.66 -0.23
N LEU A 11 -28.79 -18.99 -0.27
CA LEU A 11 -27.63 -19.61 -0.94
C LEU A 11 -27.66 -19.44 -2.47
N ALA A 12 -28.85 -19.49 -3.08
CA ALA A 12 -29.02 -19.25 -4.52
C ALA A 12 -28.76 -17.78 -4.89
N SER A 13 -29.09 -16.84 -3.99
CA SER A 13 -28.77 -15.42 -4.17
C SER A 13 -27.27 -15.15 -4.09
N ALA A 14 -26.55 -15.89 -3.24
CA ALA A 14 -25.09 -15.77 -3.09
C ALA A 14 -24.31 -16.36 -4.29
N SER A 15 -24.96 -17.16 -5.14
CA SER A 15 -24.36 -17.81 -6.32
C SER A 15 -24.70 -17.12 -7.65
N LEU A 16 -25.48 -16.03 -7.62
CA LEU A 16 -25.67 -15.15 -8.77
C LEU A 16 -24.39 -14.34 -9.01
N ASN A 17 -23.47 -14.93 -9.78
CA ASN A 17 -22.36 -14.31 -10.50
C ASN A 17 -22.09 -12.82 -10.17
N LEU A 18 -21.35 -12.58 -9.10
CA LEU A 18 -20.75 -11.28 -8.79
C LEU A 18 -19.59 -11.00 -9.76
N ASN A 19 -19.91 -10.66 -11.00
CA ASN A 19 -18.98 -10.18 -12.03
C ASN A 19 -18.39 -8.78 -11.73
N ALA A 20 -18.28 -8.39 -10.46
CA ALA A 20 -17.69 -7.12 -10.00
C ALA A 20 -16.38 -7.31 -9.23
N GLN A 21 -15.93 -8.55 -9.02
CA GLN A 21 -14.77 -8.86 -8.20
C GLN A 21 -13.47 -8.74 -9.01
N LYS A 22 -12.88 -7.54 -8.98
CA LYS A 22 -11.57 -7.31 -9.60
C LYS A 22 -10.47 -7.52 -8.55
N LEU A 23 -9.80 -8.67 -8.61
CA LEU A 23 -8.56 -8.93 -7.90
C LEU A 23 -7.41 -8.25 -8.66
N SER A 24 -6.53 -7.55 -7.95
CA SER A 24 -5.25 -7.10 -8.50
C SER A 24 -4.13 -7.42 -7.53
N TYR A 25 -2.96 -7.75 -8.06
CA TYR A 25 -1.77 -8.03 -7.28
C TYR A 25 -0.58 -7.28 -7.88
N THR A 26 0.11 -6.52 -7.04
CA THR A 26 1.22 -5.69 -7.45
C THR A 26 2.43 -5.94 -6.54
N PRO A 27 3.33 -6.86 -6.89
CA PRO A 27 4.64 -6.97 -6.25
C PRO A 27 5.58 -5.86 -6.73
N ASP A 28 6.43 -5.38 -5.82
CA ASP A 28 7.54 -4.44 -6.00
C ASP A 28 8.75 -5.01 -5.24
N LEU A 29 9.81 -5.33 -5.98
CA LEU A 29 11.05 -5.89 -5.48
C LEU A 29 12.17 -4.88 -5.68
N VAL A 30 12.95 -4.61 -4.63
CA VAL A 30 14.15 -3.78 -4.66
C VAL A 30 15.36 -4.60 -4.23
N LEU A 31 16.37 -4.61 -5.09
CA LEU A 31 17.71 -5.10 -4.77
C LEU A 31 18.59 -3.89 -4.52
N GLY A 32 18.68 -3.48 -3.26
CA GLY A 32 19.45 -2.31 -2.85
C GLY A 32 20.82 -2.67 -2.30
N HIS A 33 21.62 -1.66 -1.99
CA HIS A 33 22.98 -1.84 -1.44
C HIS A 33 22.98 -2.32 0.02
N ARG A 34 21.92 -2.04 0.81
CA ARG A 34 21.82 -2.41 2.23
C ARG A 34 20.98 -3.67 2.44
N SER A 35 19.85 -3.74 1.74
CA SER A 35 18.84 -4.78 1.93
C SER A 35 18.16 -5.17 0.63
N TYR A 36 17.56 -6.36 0.64
CA TYR A 36 16.50 -6.73 -0.28
C TYR A 36 15.16 -6.26 0.31
N THR A 37 14.38 -5.52 -0.46
CA THR A 37 13.04 -5.07 -0.06
C THR A 37 12.01 -5.73 -0.96
N TYR A 38 11.02 -6.39 -0.38
CA TYR A 38 9.85 -6.89 -1.10
C TYR A 38 8.59 -6.26 -0.53
N MET A 39 7.81 -5.64 -1.39
CA MET A 39 6.51 -5.06 -1.06
C MET A 39 5.48 -5.63 -2.01
N HIS A 40 4.28 -5.92 -1.51
CA HIS A 40 3.16 -6.21 -2.40
C HIS A 40 1.87 -5.57 -1.95
N ASN A 41 1.01 -5.33 -2.93
CA ASN A 41 -0.33 -4.84 -2.72
C ASN A 41 -1.33 -5.77 -3.41
N VAL A 42 -2.20 -6.40 -2.63
CA VAL A 42 -3.35 -7.17 -3.12
C VAL A 42 -4.61 -6.32 -2.92
N ASN A 43 -5.37 -6.07 -3.98
CA ASN A 43 -6.67 -5.41 -3.89
C ASN A 43 -7.76 -6.38 -4.32
N TYR A 44 -8.83 -6.43 -3.55
CA TYR A 44 -10.00 -7.21 -3.87
C TYR A 44 -11.24 -6.32 -3.75
N GLN A 45 -11.86 -6.01 -4.89
CA GLN A 45 -13.08 -5.21 -4.95
C GLN A 45 -14.27 -6.11 -4.59
N LEU A 46 -14.98 -5.81 -3.50
CA LEU A 46 -16.15 -6.59 -3.07
C LEU A 46 -17.40 -6.15 -3.84
N ASN A 47 -17.58 -4.83 -3.98
CA ASN A 47 -18.64 -4.17 -4.76
C ASN A 47 -18.18 -2.76 -5.13
N GLU A 48 -19.03 -1.90 -5.69
CA GLU A 48 -18.61 -0.55 -6.12
C GLU A 48 -18.07 0.37 -5.00
N GLN A 49 -18.44 0.12 -3.75
CA GLN A 49 -18.09 0.97 -2.60
C GLN A 49 -17.05 0.32 -1.67
N LEU A 50 -17.07 -1.01 -1.54
CA LEU A 50 -16.25 -1.76 -0.61
C LEU A 50 -15.05 -2.41 -1.30
N LYS A 51 -13.87 -2.20 -0.72
CA LYS A 51 -12.60 -2.80 -1.16
C LYS A 51 -11.84 -3.38 0.02
N LEU A 52 -11.32 -4.59 -0.14
CA LEU A 52 -10.30 -5.16 0.73
C LEU A 52 -8.92 -4.94 0.13
N ASN A 53 -7.96 -4.62 0.97
CA ASN A 53 -6.58 -4.39 0.59
C ASN A 53 -5.63 -5.09 1.56
N ASN A 54 -4.63 -5.78 1.04
CA ASN A 54 -3.49 -6.25 1.81
C ASN A 54 -2.23 -5.57 1.29
N LEU A 55 -1.50 -4.89 2.18
CA LEU A 55 -0.19 -4.35 1.94
C LEU A 55 0.80 -5.11 2.81
N THR A 56 1.82 -5.68 2.19
CA THR A 56 2.92 -6.35 2.90
C THR A 56 4.23 -5.73 2.46
N LEU A 57 5.15 -5.55 3.41
CA LEU A 57 6.49 -5.03 3.22
C LEU A 57 7.45 -5.84 4.10
N PHE A 58 8.47 -6.38 3.46
CA PHE A 58 9.65 -6.98 4.07
C PHE A 58 10.87 -6.22 3.58
N ASP A 59 11.74 -5.84 4.50
CA ASP A 59 13.07 -5.33 4.23
C ASP A 59 14.05 -6.17 5.05
N THR A 60 14.96 -6.86 4.38
CA THR A 60 15.88 -7.81 5.01
C THR A 60 17.32 -7.47 4.63
N GLU A 61 18.15 -7.22 5.63
CA GLU A 61 19.57 -6.91 5.47
C GLU A 61 20.33 -8.15 4.98
N TYR A 62 21.37 -7.95 4.16
CA TYR A 62 22.14 -9.09 3.64
C TYR A 62 23.01 -9.80 4.67
N THR A 63 23.40 -9.11 5.76
CA THR A 63 24.47 -9.60 6.64
C THR A 63 24.14 -9.64 8.13
N LYS A 64 23.51 -8.59 8.68
CA LYS A 64 23.50 -8.36 10.14
C LYS A 64 22.13 -8.48 10.80
N ASP A 65 21.06 -8.68 10.01
CA ASP A 65 19.66 -8.85 10.44
C ASP A 65 19.23 -7.95 11.61
N LYS A 66 19.79 -6.74 11.69
CA LYS A 66 19.62 -5.87 12.86
C LYS A 66 18.45 -4.93 12.65
N GLU A 67 18.30 -4.47 11.43
CA GLU A 67 17.35 -3.41 11.05
C GLU A 67 16.29 -3.90 10.07
N ASN A 68 15.94 -5.18 10.17
CA ASN A 68 14.90 -5.78 9.33
C ASN A 68 13.55 -5.13 9.60
N ILE A 69 12.85 -4.76 8.53
CA ILE A 69 11.52 -4.18 8.60
C ILE A 69 10.50 -5.21 8.16
N PHE A 70 9.49 -5.39 8.99
CA PHE A 70 8.31 -6.16 8.64
C PHE A 70 7.07 -5.30 8.87
N PHE A 71 6.16 -5.34 7.91
CA PHE A 71 4.89 -4.65 7.97
C PHE A 71 3.85 -5.40 7.14
N ILE A 72 2.74 -5.76 7.76
CA ILE A 72 1.54 -6.28 7.09
C ILE A 72 0.37 -5.42 7.55
N ARG A 73 -0.46 -5.00 6.59
CA ARG A 73 -1.70 -4.27 6.83
C ARG A 73 -2.82 -4.87 5.99
N ASN A 74 -3.93 -5.22 6.64
CA ASN A 74 -5.18 -5.51 5.99
C ASN A 74 -6.11 -4.31 6.20
N THR A 75 -6.61 -3.74 5.12
CA THR A 75 -7.50 -2.59 5.13
C THR A 75 -8.85 -2.95 4.51
N LEU A 76 -9.92 -2.62 5.22
CA LEU A 76 -11.26 -2.50 4.66
C LEU A 76 -11.53 -1.04 4.35
N ALA A 77 -11.87 -0.75 3.10
CA ALA A 77 -12.15 0.60 2.61
C ALA A 77 -13.60 0.72 2.16
N TYR A 78 -14.28 1.78 2.60
CA TYR A 78 -15.60 2.19 2.14
C TYR A 78 -15.51 3.53 1.40
N SER A 79 -15.86 3.53 0.12
CA SER A 79 -15.79 4.69 -0.76
C SER A 79 -17.11 5.47 -0.71
N PHE A 80 -17.10 6.65 -0.08
CA PHE A 80 -18.24 7.58 -0.09
C PHE A 80 -18.44 8.20 -1.48
N THR A 81 -17.33 8.46 -2.17
CA THR A 81 -17.30 8.95 -3.54
C THR A 81 -16.19 8.24 -4.29
N ARG A 82 -16.08 8.49 -5.60
CA ARG A 82 -14.95 7.98 -6.41
C ARG A 82 -13.58 8.47 -5.90
N ARG A 83 -13.55 9.57 -5.15
CA ARG A 83 -12.32 10.20 -4.64
C ARG A 83 -12.11 10.06 -3.14
N LEU A 84 -13.17 9.89 -2.35
CA LEU A 84 -13.09 9.89 -0.89
C LEU A 84 -13.51 8.53 -0.33
N SER A 85 -12.70 8.01 0.60
CA SER A 85 -12.98 6.76 1.29
C SER A 85 -12.60 6.83 2.77
N ALA A 86 -13.36 6.14 3.61
CA ALA A 86 -12.96 5.79 4.97
C ALA A 86 -12.32 4.41 4.96
N ASN A 87 -11.30 4.24 5.79
CA ASN A 87 -10.52 3.02 5.88
C ASN A 87 -10.39 2.61 7.34
N ALA A 88 -10.60 1.34 7.60
CA ALA A 88 -10.25 0.69 8.86
C ALA A 88 -9.24 -0.40 8.55
N ALA A 89 -8.15 -0.45 9.30
CA ALA A 89 -7.07 -1.39 9.06
C ALA A 89 -6.62 -2.06 10.35
N PHE A 90 -6.17 -3.30 10.22
CA PHE A 90 -5.45 -4.01 11.26
C PHE A 90 -4.21 -4.64 10.63
N GLY A 91 -3.16 -4.76 11.42
CA GLY A 91 -1.89 -5.21 10.89
C GLY A 91 -0.87 -5.53 11.96
N MET A 92 0.33 -5.85 11.50
CA MET A 92 1.48 -6.11 12.36
C MET A 92 2.71 -5.44 11.76
N LYS A 93 3.46 -4.73 12.59
CA LYS A 93 4.74 -4.12 12.22
C LYS A 93 5.68 -4.17 13.42
N ASN A 94 6.99 -4.20 13.24
CA ASN A 94 7.90 -4.27 14.38
C ASN A 94 7.63 -3.09 15.36
N PRO A 95 7.33 -3.32 16.67
CA PRO A 95 7.37 -4.59 17.42
C PRO A 95 6.00 -5.29 17.71
N GLY A 96 4.87 -4.93 17.08
CA GLY A 96 3.59 -5.59 17.37
C GLY A 96 2.42 -5.25 16.44
N ALA A 97 1.25 -5.73 16.83
CA ALA A 97 0.00 -5.47 16.12
C ALA A 97 -0.43 -4.01 16.23
N PHE A 98 -1.12 -3.51 15.22
CA PHE A 98 -1.68 -2.16 15.22
C PHE A 98 -3.08 -2.14 14.58
N PHE A 99 -3.85 -1.12 14.96
CA PHE A 99 -5.12 -0.78 14.34
C PHE A 99 -5.06 0.64 13.82
N SER A 100 -5.65 0.90 12.66
CA SER A 100 -5.69 2.24 12.08
C SER A 100 -7.09 2.58 11.57
N ALA A 101 -7.48 3.84 11.71
CA ALA A 101 -8.66 4.39 11.08
C ALA A 101 -8.27 5.70 10.39
N TYR A 102 -8.56 5.81 9.09
CA TYR A 102 -8.11 6.95 8.30
C TYR A 102 -9.03 7.29 7.13
N LEU A 103 -9.05 8.57 6.77
CA LEU A 103 -9.68 9.05 5.55
C LEU A 103 -8.64 9.07 4.44
N GLN A 104 -9.06 8.71 3.24
CA GLN A 104 -8.22 8.73 2.05
C GLN A 104 -8.92 9.52 0.95
N TYR A 105 -8.21 10.48 0.40
CA TYR A 105 -8.55 11.18 -0.83
C TYR A 105 -7.67 10.64 -1.98
N LYS A 106 -8.26 10.34 -3.14
CA LYS A 106 -7.55 9.82 -4.31
C LYS A 106 -8.01 10.50 -5.60
N ILE A 107 -7.06 10.71 -6.48
CA ILE A 107 -7.24 11.16 -7.87
C ILE A 107 -6.54 10.13 -8.75
N ILE A 108 -7.25 9.60 -9.74
CA ILE A 108 -6.70 8.66 -10.71
C ILE A 108 -7.03 9.20 -12.10
N GLN A 109 -5.99 9.38 -12.90
CA GLN A 109 -6.06 9.79 -14.30
C GLN A 109 -5.28 8.78 -15.15
N SER A 110 -5.33 8.92 -16.47
CA SER A 110 -4.68 7.99 -17.41
C SER A 110 -3.14 7.97 -17.28
N SER A 111 -2.53 9.10 -16.93
CA SER A 111 -1.07 9.26 -16.82
C SER A 111 -0.58 9.47 -15.40
N TYR A 112 -1.44 9.79 -14.43
CA TYR A 112 -1.01 9.97 -13.03
C TYR A 112 -2.06 9.50 -12.03
N SER A 113 -1.59 9.17 -10.84
CA SER A 113 -2.43 8.96 -9.67
C SER A 113 -1.83 9.64 -8.44
N LEU A 114 -2.70 10.15 -7.59
CA LEU A 114 -2.37 10.76 -6.32
C LEU A 114 -3.31 10.19 -5.27
N SER A 115 -2.76 9.81 -4.13
CA SER A 115 -3.53 9.46 -2.95
C SER A 115 -2.91 10.15 -1.75
N TYR A 116 -3.76 10.76 -0.94
CA TYR A 116 -3.42 11.29 0.36
C TYR A 116 -4.31 10.63 1.40
N SER A 117 -3.75 10.28 2.55
CA SER A 117 -4.54 9.82 3.68
C SER A 117 -4.04 10.39 5.00
N ILE A 118 -4.98 10.55 5.92
CA ILE A 118 -4.74 11.04 7.27
C ILE A 118 -5.66 10.30 8.23
N GLY A 119 -5.14 9.91 9.38
CA GLY A 119 -5.92 9.28 10.42
C GLY A 119 -5.06 8.87 11.60
N THR A 120 -5.59 7.97 12.41
CA THR A 120 -4.92 7.52 13.64
C THR A 120 -4.50 6.07 13.52
N THR A 121 -3.36 5.76 14.12
CA THR A 121 -2.85 4.41 14.31
C THR A 121 -2.63 4.19 15.81
N TYR A 122 -3.20 3.10 16.34
CA TYR A 122 -2.99 2.63 17.71
C TYR A 122 -2.11 1.38 17.71
N GLN A 123 -1.01 1.42 18.48
CA GLN A 123 -0.11 0.27 18.67
C GLN A 123 0.33 0.13 20.14
N LYS A 124 0.97 1.18 20.69
CA LYS A 124 1.31 1.31 22.12
C LYS A 124 0.78 2.64 22.70
N GLY A 125 -0.14 3.25 21.98
CA GLY A 125 -0.55 4.65 22.09
C GLY A 125 -1.09 5.12 20.74
N PHE A 126 -1.80 6.24 20.74
CA PHE A 126 -2.31 6.85 19.53
C PHE A 126 -1.21 7.66 18.84
N SER A 127 -1.12 7.51 17.52
CA SER A 127 -0.29 8.33 16.65
C SER A 127 -1.14 8.83 15.49
N LEU A 128 -0.91 10.07 15.07
CA LEU A 128 -1.41 10.59 13.80
C LEU A 128 -0.56 10.01 12.67
N GLU A 129 -1.19 9.33 11.72
CA GLU A 129 -0.56 8.80 10.52
C GLU A 129 -1.01 9.63 9.32
N GLN A 130 -0.04 10.09 8.54
CA GLN A 130 -0.25 10.75 7.25
C GLN A 130 0.49 9.97 6.19
N SER A 131 -0.11 9.80 5.02
CA SER A 131 0.60 9.24 3.87
C SER A 131 0.22 9.90 2.56
N ILE A 132 1.18 9.94 1.65
CA ILE A 132 1.02 10.38 0.28
C ILE A 132 1.60 9.32 -0.65
N SER A 133 0.86 8.98 -1.69
CA SER A 133 1.27 8.08 -2.76
C SER A 133 1.01 8.78 -4.08
N PHE A 134 2.06 8.95 -4.87
CA PHE A 134 2.02 9.57 -6.18
C PHE A 134 2.66 8.65 -7.20
N GLU A 135 2.02 8.48 -8.35
CA GLU A 135 2.56 7.74 -9.48
C GLU A 135 2.31 8.54 -10.75
N TYR A 136 3.34 8.72 -11.59
CA TYR A 136 3.28 9.41 -12.86
C TYR A 136 3.91 8.55 -13.96
N THR A 137 3.17 8.40 -15.06
CA THR A 137 3.52 7.56 -16.21
C THR A 137 3.33 8.31 -17.54
N PRO A 138 4.20 9.27 -17.86
CA PRO A 138 4.15 10.00 -19.12
C PRO A 138 4.42 9.06 -20.30
N TYR A 139 3.76 9.29 -21.43
CA TYR A 139 4.08 8.60 -22.68
C TYR A 139 5.45 9.06 -23.18
N LEU A 140 6.35 8.12 -23.46
CA LEU A 140 7.63 8.38 -24.14
C LEU A 140 7.52 7.97 -25.61
N THR A 141 6.98 6.78 -25.85
CA THR A 141 6.61 6.25 -27.17
C THR A 141 5.27 5.52 -27.07
N GLU A 142 4.77 4.94 -28.17
CA GLU A 142 3.51 4.19 -28.17
C GLU A 142 3.50 3.01 -27.18
N ASN A 143 4.65 2.34 -27.00
CA ASN A 143 4.78 1.13 -26.20
C ASN A 143 5.59 1.32 -24.91
N LEU A 144 6.12 2.52 -24.66
CA LEU A 144 6.98 2.81 -23.52
C LEU A 144 6.53 4.08 -22.80
N LYS A 145 6.41 3.98 -21.48
CA LYS A 145 6.10 5.11 -20.60
C LYS A 145 7.26 5.37 -19.65
N GLY A 146 7.45 6.62 -19.27
CA GLY A 146 8.26 6.96 -18.10
C GLY A 146 7.57 6.43 -16.85
N TYR A 147 8.32 6.22 -15.78
CA TYR A 147 7.76 5.80 -14.50
C TYR A 147 8.41 6.61 -13.38
N PHE A 148 7.57 7.32 -12.63
CA PHE A 148 7.97 8.02 -11.42
C PHE A 148 6.96 7.68 -10.33
N SER A 149 7.44 7.26 -9.16
CA SER A 149 6.56 7.02 -8.02
C SER A 149 7.21 7.48 -6.72
N VAL A 150 6.39 8.06 -5.85
CA VAL A 150 6.74 8.46 -4.49
C VAL A 150 5.68 7.92 -3.55
N LEU A 151 6.10 7.21 -2.52
CA LEU A 151 5.29 6.83 -1.37
C LEU A 151 5.97 7.41 -0.13
N ALA A 152 5.29 8.28 0.59
CA ALA A 152 5.76 8.76 1.88
C ALA A 152 4.71 8.53 2.97
N ILE A 153 5.14 8.08 4.14
CA ILE A 153 4.31 7.82 5.31
C ILE A 153 5.00 8.44 6.52
N GLY A 154 4.27 9.23 7.30
CA GLY A 154 4.77 9.83 8.53
C GLY A 154 3.85 9.51 9.70
N ASN A 155 4.43 9.16 10.84
CA ASN A 155 3.73 9.03 12.11
C ASN A 155 4.15 10.17 13.04
N LEU A 156 3.18 10.75 13.74
CA LEU A 156 3.36 11.79 14.76
C LEU A 156 2.69 11.34 16.06
N ASP A 157 3.35 11.50 17.20
CA ASP A 157 2.79 11.27 18.53
C ASP A 157 3.33 12.31 19.53
N ASP A 158 3.07 12.13 20.82
CA ASP A 158 3.51 13.04 21.89
C ASP A 158 5.04 13.19 21.97
N SER A 159 5.81 12.27 21.36
CA SER A 159 7.27 12.32 21.26
C SER A 159 7.80 13.05 20.01
N GLY A 160 6.90 13.56 19.17
CA GLY A 160 7.21 14.23 17.91
C GLY A 160 7.02 13.29 16.71
N TYR A 161 8.09 13.05 15.95
CA TYR A 161 8.09 12.24 14.73
C TYR A 161 8.75 10.87 14.95
N PRO A 162 8.02 9.87 15.50
CA PRO A 162 8.58 8.55 15.80
C PRO A 162 9.10 7.81 14.57
N ARG A 163 8.43 7.94 13.41
CA ARG A 163 8.85 7.26 12.18
C ARG A 163 8.39 7.95 10.89
N GLY A 164 9.24 7.87 9.87
CA GLY A 164 9.00 8.34 8.52
C GLY A 164 9.51 7.39 7.46
N LEU A 165 8.68 7.00 6.50
CA LEU A 165 9.06 6.18 5.35
C LEU A 165 8.96 7.01 4.08
N GLN A 166 9.95 6.88 3.20
CA GLN A 166 9.95 7.53 1.89
C GLN A 166 10.53 6.58 0.84
N PHE A 167 9.68 6.07 -0.04
CA PHE A 167 10.07 5.20 -1.15
C PHE A 167 9.90 5.96 -2.46
N ILE A 168 10.98 6.04 -3.23
CA ILE A 168 11.04 6.71 -4.52
C ILE A 168 11.42 5.68 -5.57
N ARG A 169 10.76 5.75 -6.73
CA ARG A 169 11.02 4.91 -7.90
C ARG A 169 11.13 5.80 -9.13
N ILE A 170 12.15 5.57 -9.94
CA ILE A 170 12.35 6.25 -11.22
C ILE A 170 12.76 5.21 -12.25
N GLY A 171 12.08 5.17 -13.40
CA GLY A 171 12.39 4.20 -14.43
C GLY A 171 11.43 4.28 -15.60
N VAL A 172 11.12 3.12 -16.17
CA VAL A 172 10.22 2.98 -17.30
C VAL A 172 9.12 1.96 -16.99
N LYS A 173 8.00 2.11 -17.69
CA LYS A 173 6.87 1.19 -17.68
C LYS A 173 6.63 0.69 -19.10
N GLN A 174 6.63 -0.63 -19.24
CA GLN A 174 6.29 -1.34 -20.47
C GLN A 174 5.15 -2.31 -20.15
N ASP A 175 3.96 -2.01 -20.65
CA ASP A 175 2.72 -2.72 -20.32
C ASP A 175 2.48 -2.83 -18.79
N LYS A 176 2.56 -4.04 -18.24
CA LYS A 176 2.35 -4.37 -16.82
C LYS A 176 3.61 -4.27 -15.96
N MET A 177 4.78 -4.16 -16.57
CA MET A 177 6.07 -4.18 -15.88
C MET A 177 6.63 -2.77 -15.72
N MET A 178 7.17 -2.45 -14.55
CA MET A 178 7.96 -1.25 -14.29
C MET A 178 9.29 -1.63 -13.69
N TYR A 179 10.36 -0.96 -14.09
CA TYR A 179 11.70 -1.26 -13.60
C TYR A 179 12.60 -0.03 -13.72
N GLY A 180 13.65 0.01 -12.91
CA GLY A 180 14.59 1.13 -12.88
C GLY A 180 15.30 1.24 -11.54
N LEU A 181 15.46 2.47 -11.06
CA LEU A 181 16.13 2.80 -9.81
C LEU A 181 15.13 3.06 -8.69
N ALA A 182 15.49 2.60 -7.50
CA ALA A 182 14.74 2.78 -6.27
C ALA A 182 15.62 3.41 -5.20
N SER A 183 14.98 4.25 -4.38
CA SER A 183 15.54 4.72 -3.13
C SER A 183 14.50 4.58 -2.03
N ASN A 184 14.86 3.90 -0.94
CA ASN A 184 14.04 3.72 0.24
C ASN A 184 14.73 4.38 1.43
N PHE A 185 14.04 5.31 2.09
CA PHE A 185 14.50 5.94 3.32
C PHE A 185 13.51 5.62 4.46
N ASP A 186 14.04 5.21 5.61
CA ASP A 186 13.28 5.01 6.85
C ASP A 186 13.93 5.79 7.99
N GLN A 187 13.23 6.80 8.48
CA GLN A 187 13.67 7.72 9.52
C GLN A 187 12.98 7.34 10.84
N PHE A 188 13.73 7.30 11.93
CA PHE A 188 13.23 6.99 13.26
C PHE A 188 13.58 8.09 14.25
N ASN A 189 12.68 8.32 15.22
CA ASN A 189 12.89 9.16 16.39
C ASN A 189 13.38 10.58 16.02
N ASN A 190 12.58 11.33 15.27
CA ASN A 190 12.90 12.66 14.78
C ASN A 190 14.15 12.69 13.88
N GLY A 191 14.36 11.64 13.08
CA GLY A 191 15.49 11.54 12.15
C GLY A 191 16.84 11.24 12.82
N LYS A 192 16.87 10.88 14.10
CA LYS A 192 18.10 10.45 14.81
C LYS A 192 18.75 9.23 14.17
N LYS A 193 17.96 8.41 13.49
CA LYS A 193 18.42 7.25 12.73
C LYS A 193 17.71 7.25 11.39
N THR A 194 18.48 7.10 10.32
CA THR A 194 17.97 6.97 8.96
C THR A 194 18.57 5.71 8.36
N LEU A 195 17.71 4.81 7.89
CA LEU A 195 18.10 3.69 7.05
C LEU A 195 17.89 4.11 5.61
N GLU A 196 18.90 3.84 4.79
CA GLU A 196 18.87 4.10 3.36
C GLU A 196 19.05 2.78 2.62
N ASN A 197 18.30 2.59 1.53
CA ASN A 197 18.50 1.46 0.64
C ASN A 197 18.23 1.92 -0.81
N ILE A 198 19.30 2.03 -1.58
CA ILE A 198 19.28 2.44 -3.00
C ILE A 198 19.71 1.28 -3.86
N GLY A 199 18.99 1.04 -4.95
CA GLY A 199 19.39 0.07 -5.98
C GLY A 199 18.37 -0.08 -7.09
N ALA A 200 18.29 -1.28 -7.66
CA ALA A 200 17.40 -1.57 -8.77
C ALA A 200 16.04 -2.08 -8.27
N PHE A 201 14.96 -1.75 -8.97
CA PHE A 201 13.64 -2.33 -8.71
C PHE A 201 13.00 -2.97 -9.93
N ILE A 202 12.10 -3.90 -9.64
CA ILE A 202 11.12 -4.43 -10.58
C ILE A 202 9.75 -4.50 -9.90
N LYS A 203 8.74 -3.98 -10.58
CA LYS A 203 7.35 -3.96 -10.15
C LYS A 203 6.49 -4.52 -11.28
N TYR A 204 5.47 -5.28 -10.93
CA TYR A 204 4.56 -5.87 -11.92
C TYR A 204 3.10 -5.68 -11.49
N ASN A 205 2.20 -5.43 -12.44
CA ASN A 205 0.76 -5.29 -12.18
C ASN A 205 -0.01 -6.46 -12.81
N PHE A 206 -0.42 -7.44 -12.00
CA PHE A 206 -1.25 -8.56 -12.46
C PHE A 206 -2.69 -8.14 -12.76
#